data_AF-A0A377DIN9-F1
#
_entry.id   AF-A0A377DIN9-F1
#
_cell.length_a   1.000
_cell.length_b   1.000
_cell.length_c   1.000
_cell.angle_alpha   90.00
_cell.angle_beta   90.00
_cell.angle_gamma   90.00
#
_symmetry.space_group_name_H-M   'P 1'
#
loop_
_entity.id
_entity.type
_entity.pdbx_description
1 polymer ?
#
loop_
_entity_poly.entity_id
_entity_poly.type
_entity_poly.pdbx_seq_one_letter_code
_entity_poly.pdbx_strand_id
1 'polypeptide(L)' 'MILDPARPIAGLNDSKKLSEKRRLALYEEIKEKALSWSLGRAEPHEIDELNILHATMLAMQRAVAGLHIAPEYGVD' A
#
# COMPACT_ATOMS: atom_id res chain seq x y z
N MET A 1 2.59 1.56 -2.45
CA MET A 1 3.27 2.83 -2.14
C MET A 1 4.70 2.76 -2.66
N ILE A 2 5.28 3.89 -3.00
CA ILE A 2 6.67 4.05 -3.42
C ILE A 2 7.35 4.90 -2.35
N LEU A 3 8.36 4.33 -1.69
CA LEU A 3 9.12 5.00 -0.65
C LEU A 3 10.31 5.75 -1.26
N ASP A 4 10.67 6.88 -0.68
CA ASP A 4 11.87 7.61 -1.03
C ASP A 4 13.10 6.98 -0.35
N PRO A 5 14.08 6.41 -1.11
CA PRO A 5 15.30 5.88 -0.52
C PRO A 5 16.12 6.93 0.25
N ALA A 6 15.98 8.22 -0.10
CA ALA A 6 16.65 9.32 0.58
C ALA A 6 15.97 9.72 1.90
N ARG A 7 14.73 9.29 2.15
CA ARG A 7 13.95 9.62 3.37
C ARG A 7 13.46 8.34 4.06
N PRO A 8 14.36 7.52 4.63
CA PRO A 8 13.97 6.28 5.30
C PRO A 8 13.04 6.53 6.49
N ILE A 9 12.11 5.60 6.70
CA ILE A 9 11.11 5.62 7.78
C ILE A 9 11.59 4.66 8.87
N ALA A 10 11.97 5.20 10.02
CA ALA A 10 12.59 4.41 11.08
C ALA A 10 11.56 3.50 11.76
N GLY A 11 11.83 2.19 11.74
CA GLY A 11 10.94 1.21 12.38
C GLY A 11 9.68 0.89 11.56
N LEU A 12 9.69 1.18 10.26
CA LEU A 12 8.79 0.59 9.26
C LEU A 12 9.15 -0.89 9.02
N ASN A 13 9.11 -1.70 10.07
CA ASN A 13 9.35 -3.15 10.02
C ASN A 13 8.10 -3.87 10.56
N ASP A 14 7.99 -5.18 10.26
CA ASP A 14 6.85 -6.08 10.47
C ASP A 14 5.74 -5.52 11.40
N SER A 15 4.64 -5.09 10.77
CA SER A 15 3.55 -4.34 11.39
C SER A 15 2.84 -5.09 12.52
N LYS A 16 3.09 -6.40 12.65
CA LYS A 16 2.53 -7.29 13.65
C LYS A 16 2.97 -6.99 15.09
N LYS A 17 4.01 -6.17 15.30
CA LYS A 17 4.49 -5.77 16.64
C LYS A 17 4.23 -4.30 17.00
N LEU A 18 3.49 -3.57 16.15
CA LEU A 18 3.25 -2.13 16.36
C LEU A 18 2.02 -1.89 17.23
N SER A 19 2.20 -1.14 18.33
CA SER A 19 1.08 -0.58 19.08
C SER A 19 0.27 0.39 18.23
N GLU A 20 -1.00 0.58 18.56
CA GLU A 20 -1.90 1.51 17.85
C GLU A 20 -1.29 2.91 17.71
N LYS A 21 -0.76 3.46 18.80
CA LYS A 21 -0.07 4.76 18.82
C LYS A 21 1.08 4.82 17.82
N ARG A 22 1.87 3.74 17.73
CA ARG A 22 3.01 3.67 16.80
C ARG A 22 2.55 3.52 15.35
N ARG A 23 1.44 2.81 15.10
CA ARG A 23 0.85 2.65 13.77
C ARG A 23 0.32 3.98 13.24
N LEU A 24 -0.35 4.79 14.07
CA LEU A 24 -0.84 6.11 13.69
C LEU A 24 0.32 7.08 13.40
N ALA A 25 1.36 7.08 14.24
CA ALA A 25 2.55 7.89 14.00
C ALA A 25 3.24 7.50 12.68
N LEU A 26 3.40 6.20 12.43
CA LEU A 26 3.96 5.70 11.17
C LEU A 26 3.07 6.02 9.96
N TYR A 27 1.75 5.98 10.11
CA TYR A 27 0.82 6.32 9.02
C TYR A 27 1.03 7.75 8.53
N GLU A 28 1.13 8.72 9.45
CA GLU A 28 1.42 10.11 9.10
C GLU A 28 2.83 10.25 8.50
N GLU A 29 3.83 9.59 9.09
CA GLU A 29 5.21 9.64 8.58
C GLU A 29 5.34 9.04 7.17
N ILE A 30 4.65 7.95 6.88
CA ILE A 30 4.59 7.32 5.55
C ILE A 30 3.95 8.26 4.55
N LYS A 31 2.84 8.92 4.90
CA LYS A 31 2.17 9.84 3.98
C LYS A 31 3.03 11.07 3.65
N GLU A 32 3.83 11.54 4.59
CA GLU A 32 4.72 12.69 4.39
C GLU A 32 6.00 12.34 3.62
N LYS A 33 6.53 11.13 3.83
CA LYS A 33 7.83 10.69 3.28
C LYS A 33 7.73 9.85 2.01
N ALA A 34 6.57 9.25 1.71
CA ALA A 34 6.39 8.48 0.48
C ALA A 34 6.41 9.38 -0.75
N LEU A 35 7.05 8.91 -1.83
CA LEU A 35 7.03 9.57 -3.13
C LEU A 35 5.64 9.46 -3.78
N SER A 36 4.99 8.31 -3.60
CA SER A 36 3.63 8.09 -4.09
C SER A 36 2.94 6.99 -3.29
N TRP A 37 1.65 7.13 -3.05
CA TRP A 37 0.85 6.07 -2.45
C TRP A 37 -0.56 6.12 -3.01
N SER A 38 -1.21 4.97 -3.02
CA SER A 38 -2.59 4.81 -3.44
C SER A 38 -3.19 3.60 -2.76
N LEU A 39 -4.52 3.60 -2.66
CA LEU A 39 -5.30 2.53 -2.06
C LEU A 39 -6.17 1.89 -3.14
N GLY A 40 -5.92 0.63 -3.41
CA GLY A 40 -6.82 -0.20 -4.19
C GLY A 40 -7.65 -1.09 -3.28
N ARG A 41 -8.94 -1.22 -3.61
CA ARG A 41 -9.89 -2.03 -2.86
C ARG A 41 -10.73 -2.86 -3.81
N ALA A 42 -11.16 -4.03 -3.34
CA ALA A 42 -12.22 -4.81 -3.94
C ALA A 42 -13.42 -4.81 -2.99
N GLU A 43 -14.60 -4.58 -3.53
CA GLU A 43 -15.87 -4.59 -2.81
C GLU A 43 -16.33 -6.04 -2.56
N PRO A 44 -17.19 -6.29 -1.56
CA PRO A 44 -17.64 -7.65 -1.23
C PRO A 44 -18.25 -8.40 -2.43
N HIS A 45 -19.05 -7.73 -3.26
CA HIS A 45 -19.64 -8.35 -4.45
C HIS A 45 -18.57 -8.79 -5.47
N GLU A 46 -17.45 -8.08 -5.56
CA GLU A 46 -16.34 -8.46 -6.44
C GLU A 46 -15.61 -9.69 -5.90
N ILE A 47 -15.56 -9.88 -4.58
CA ILE A 47 -15.02 -11.09 -3.95
C ILE A 47 -15.93 -12.29 -4.24
N ASP A 48 -17.25 -12.09 -4.16
CA ASP A 48 -18.23 -13.13 -4.44
C ASP A 48 -18.15 -13.59 -5.90
N GLU A 49 -17.92 -12.66 -6.83
CA GLU A 49 -17.79 -12.95 -8.27
C GLU A 49 -16.43 -13.53 -8.66
N LEU A 50 -15.34 -12.97 -8.12
CA LEU A 50 -13.98 -13.26 -8.59
C LEU A 50 -13.23 -14.27 -7.73
N ASN A 51 -13.73 -14.60 -6.54
CA ASN A 51 -13.02 -15.22 -5.43
C ASN A 51 -11.95 -14.30 -4.79
N ILE A 52 -11.49 -14.69 -3.58
CA ILE A 52 -10.57 -13.86 -2.78
C ILE A 52 -9.20 -13.64 -3.45
N LEU A 53 -8.72 -14.59 -4.26
CA LEU A 53 -7.43 -14.46 -4.94
C LEU A 53 -7.51 -13.38 -6.03
N HIS A 54 -8.48 -13.46 -6.92
CA HIS A 54 -8.62 -12.48 -8.01
C HIS A 54 -9.09 -11.11 -7.49
N ALA A 55 -9.96 -11.06 -6.48
CA ALA A 55 -10.32 -9.79 -5.85
C ALA A 55 -9.10 -9.10 -5.20
N THR A 56 -8.17 -9.89 -4.63
CA THR A 56 -6.89 -9.36 -4.12
C THR A 56 -6.03 -8.82 -5.27
N MET A 57 -5.93 -9.55 -6.39
CA MET A 57 -5.20 -9.07 -7.57
C MET A 57 -5.81 -7.80 -8.16
N LEU A 58 -7.14 -7.73 -8.25
CA LEU A 58 -7.88 -6.54 -8.69
C LEU A 58 -7.60 -5.34 -7.77
N ALA A 59 -7.64 -5.53 -6.45
CA ALA A 59 -7.29 -4.50 -5.50
C ALA A 59 -5.82 -4.04 -5.66
N MET A 60 -4.88 -4.95 -5.90
CA MET A 60 -3.48 -4.61 -6.17
C MET A 60 -3.34 -3.81 -7.48
N GLN A 61 -3.98 -4.23 -8.56
CA GLN A 61 -3.97 -3.52 -9.84
C GLN A 61 -4.52 -2.09 -9.70
N ARG A 62 -5.64 -1.93 -8.98
CA ARG A 62 -6.20 -0.61 -8.66
C ARG A 62 -5.24 0.25 -7.84
N ALA A 63 -4.54 -0.36 -6.87
CA ALA A 63 -3.56 0.35 -6.06
C ALA A 63 -2.37 0.83 -6.91
N VAL A 64 -1.89 0.04 -7.86
CA VAL A 64 -0.81 0.45 -8.78
C VAL A 64 -1.29 1.53 -9.74
N ALA A 65 -2.48 1.35 -10.34
CA ALA A 65 -3.06 2.31 -11.28
C ALA A 65 -3.33 3.69 -10.67
N GLY A 66 -3.58 3.74 -9.36
CA GLY A 66 -3.78 5.00 -8.64
C GLY A 66 -2.50 5.68 -8.16
N LEU A 67 -1.30 5.13 -8.44
CA LEU A 67 -0.04 5.79 -8.12
C LEU A 67 0.22 6.92 -9.12
N HIS A 68 0.52 8.12 -8.61
CA HIS A 68 0.92 9.25 -9.45
C HIS A 68 2.34 9.12 -10.01
N ILE A 69 3.14 8.21 -9.47
CA ILE A 69 4.47 7.86 -9.97
C ILE A 69 4.41 6.41 -10.42
N ALA A 70 4.76 6.15 -11.68
CA ALA A 70 4.86 4.79 -12.19
C ALA A 70 6.04 4.08 -11.50
N PRO A 71 5.85 2.89 -10.92
CA PRO A 71 6.95 2.14 -10.33
C PRO A 71 7.94 1.71 -11.42
N GLU A 72 9.23 2.02 -11.21
CA GLU A 72 10.31 1.73 -12.17
C GLU A 72 10.79 0.27 -12.10
N TYR A 73 10.45 -0.45 -11.01
CA TYR A 73 10.67 -1.88 -10.83
C TYR A 73 9.37 -2.58 -10.41
N GLY A 74 8.74 -3.28 -11.37
CA GLY A 74 7.85 -4.42 -11.16
C GLY A 74 6.33 -4.20 -11.32
N VAL A 75 5.75 -4.78 -12.37
CA VAL A 75 4.65 -5.79 -12.34
C VAL A 75 4.59 -6.47 -13.71
N ASP A 76 5.43 -7.50 -13.92
CA ASP A 76 5.18 -8.59 -14.88
C ASP A 76 4.86 -9.86 -14.07
#